data_AF-A0A7M3YDG4-F1
#
_entry.id   AF-A0A7M3YDG4-F1
#
_cell.length_a   1.000
_cell.length_b   1.000
_cell.length_c   1.000
_cell.angle_alpha   90.00
_cell.angle_beta   90.00
_cell.angle_gamma   90.00
#
_symmetry.space_group_name_H-M   'P 1'
#
loop_
_entity.id
_entity.type
_entity.pdbx_description
1 polymer ?
#
loop_
_entity_poly.entity_id
_entity_poly.type
_entity_poly.pdbx_seq_one_letter_code
_entity_poly.pdbx_strand_id
1 'polypeptide(L)'
;QLVSAIAGDSLNVEILAPSNVPVHDYEPSATDLVRLQDADMFFYHGLGLETWIDATLDSLGDDAPLSFATHAMPGEESALDYEGMLLTEICELLADGPFEANELESVDYHAGDLELHAEPVAHSLSYAEHDDHGDEDGH
;
A
#
# COMPACT_ATOMS: atom_id res chain seq x y z
N GLN A 1 -26.93 2.17 3.14
CA GLN A 1 -28.36 2.52 3.34
C GLN A 1 -28.60 3.65 4.36
N LEU A 2 -27.55 4.22 4.99
CA LEU A 2 -27.70 5.32 5.95
C LEU A 2 -28.46 6.52 5.38
N VAL A 3 -28.06 7.01 4.20
CA VAL A 3 -28.66 8.20 3.56
C VAL A 3 -30.15 8.00 3.27
N SER A 4 -30.52 6.86 2.67
CA SER A 4 -31.92 6.54 2.37
C SER A 4 -32.78 6.44 3.64
N ALA A 5 -32.25 5.90 4.74
CA ALA A 5 -32.97 5.82 6.00
C ALA A 5 -33.27 7.21 6.62
N ILE A 6 -32.42 8.20 6.38
CA ILE A 6 -32.59 9.58 6.88
C ILE A 6 -33.46 10.40 5.92
N ALA A 7 -33.22 10.31 4.62
CA ALA A 7 -33.86 11.15 3.61
C ALA A 7 -35.29 10.70 3.27
N GLY A 8 -35.59 9.40 3.43
CA GLY A 8 -36.86 8.81 2.99
C GLY A 8 -37.09 9.08 1.50
N ASP A 9 -38.30 9.52 1.16
CA ASP A 9 -38.71 9.80 -0.22
C ASP A 9 -38.28 11.20 -0.72
N SER A 10 -37.55 11.96 0.09
CA SER A 10 -37.16 13.34 -0.25
C SER A 10 -36.02 13.40 -1.26
N LEU A 11 -35.25 12.33 -1.40
CA LEU A 11 -34.08 12.23 -2.29
C LEU A 11 -34.14 10.94 -3.11
N ASN A 12 -33.65 11.00 -4.35
CA ASN A 12 -33.31 9.80 -5.11
C ASN A 12 -31.93 9.32 -4.67
N VAL A 13 -31.85 8.13 -4.07
CA VAL A 13 -30.59 7.57 -3.56
C VAL A 13 -30.17 6.40 -4.41
N GLU A 14 -29.03 6.52 -5.06
CA GLU A 14 -28.42 5.47 -5.87
C GLU A 14 -27.12 4.99 -5.23
N ILE A 15 -26.79 3.72 -5.44
CA ILE A 15 -25.52 3.13 -5.00
C ILE A 15 -24.60 3.02 -6.22
N LEU A 16 -23.43 3.64 -6.13
CA LEU A 16 -22.45 3.66 -7.21
C LEU A 16 -21.73 2.31 -7.34
N ALA A 17 -21.07 1.87 -6.26
CA ALA A 17 -20.26 0.65 -6.26
C ALA A 17 -21.15 -0.61 -6.27
N PRO A 18 -20.88 -1.60 -7.13
CA PRO A 18 -21.67 -2.81 -7.22
C PRO A 18 -21.39 -3.74 -6.04
N SER A 19 -22.37 -4.59 -5.68
CA SER A 19 -22.28 -5.46 -4.50
C SER A 19 -21.32 -6.65 -4.64
N ASN A 20 -20.81 -6.92 -5.84
CA ASN A 20 -19.94 -8.05 -6.15
C ASN A 20 -18.44 -7.68 -6.21
N VAL A 21 -18.09 -6.41 -5.99
CA VAL A 21 -16.70 -5.94 -5.97
C VAL A 21 -16.46 -5.26 -4.61
N PRO A 22 -15.39 -5.61 -3.88
CA PRO A 22 -15.00 -4.88 -2.69
C PRO A 22 -14.79 -3.40 -3.01
N VAL A 23 -15.29 -2.49 -2.16
CA VAL A 23 -15.29 -1.05 -2.48
C VAL A 23 -13.89 -0.44 -2.63
N HIS A 24 -12.89 -1.05 -1.98
CA HIS A 24 -11.49 -0.65 -2.07
C HIS A 24 -10.82 -1.10 -3.38
N ASP A 25 -11.40 -2.09 -4.08
CA ASP A 25 -10.94 -2.58 -5.38
C ASP A 25 -11.80 -2.05 -6.54
N TYR A 26 -12.89 -1.35 -6.23
CA TYR A 26 -13.77 -0.77 -7.24
C TYR A 26 -13.10 0.40 -7.93
N GLU A 27 -13.29 0.51 -9.24
CA GLU A 27 -12.85 1.66 -10.02
C GLU A 27 -14.03 2.20 -10.84
N PRO A 28 -14.36 3.51 -10.74
CA PRO A 28 -15.47 4.09 -11.47
C PRO A 28 -15.33 3.92 -12.98
N SER A 29 -16.39 3.41 -13.62
CA SER A 29 -16.46 3.40 -15.08
C SER A 29 -16.76 4.80 -15.63
N ALA A 30 -16.56 5.02 -16.93
CA ALA A 30 -16.95 6.28 -17.57
C ALA A 30 -18.44 6.62 -17.36
N THR A 31 -19.31 5.61 -17.30
CA THR A 31 -20.74 5.80 -17.00
C THR A 31 -20.95 6.26 -15.56
N ASP A 32 -20.14 5.76 -14.62
CA ASP A 32 -20.21 6.15 -13.22
C ASP A 32 -19.70 7.58 -13.00
N LEU A 33 -18.70 8.01 -13.76
CA LEU A 33 -18.25 9.40 -13.78
C LEU A 33 -19.36 10.36 -14.26
N VAL A 34 -20.09 10.00 -15.31
CA VAL A 34 -21.24 10.80 -15.77
C VAL A 34 -22.33 10.87 -14.69
N ARG A 35 -22.63 9.73 -14.03
CA ARG A 35 -23.59 9.72 -12.91
C ARG A 35 -23.15 10.59 -11.74
N LEU A 36 -21.84 10.63 -11.44
CA LEU A 36 -21.28 11.48 -10.40
C LEU A 36 -21.39 12.96 -10.76
N GLN A 37 -21.16 13.34 -12.03
CA GLN A 37 -21.34 14.71 -12.51
C GLN A 37 -22.80 15.18 -12.41
N ASP A 38 -23.75 14.29 -12.67
CA ASP A 38 -25.18 14.60 -12.59
C ASP A 38 -25.72 14.61 -11.14
N ALA A 39 -24.92 14.19 -10.15
CA ALA A 39 -25.36 14.10 -8.76
C ALA A 39 -25.22 15.45 -8.03
N ASP A 40 -26.21 15.78 -7.18
CA ASP A 40 -26.09 16.96 -6.31
C ASP A 40 -25.12 16.70 -5.12
N MET A 41 -25.12 15.46 -4.61
CA MET A 41 -24.36 15.07 -3.43
C MET A 41 -23.83 13.64 -3.58
N PHE A 42 -22.59 13.43 -3.12
CA PHE A 42 -21.94 12.14 -3.11
C PHE A 42 -21.49 11.77 -1.69
N PHE A 43 -21.81 10.54 -1.26
CA PHE A 43 -21.44 10.02 0.06
C PHE A 43 -20.58 8.78 -0.10
N TYR A 44 -19.46 8.74 0.62
CA TYR A 44 -18.51 7.61 0.62
C TYR A 44 -18.10 7.27 2.06
N HIS A 45 -17.39 6.15 2.26
CA HIS A 45 -17.02 5.70 3.60
C HIS A 45 -16.04 6.67 4.25
N GLY A 46 -14.94 7.01 3.56
CA GLY A 46 -13.87 7.84 4.09
C GLY A 46 -12.74 7.01 4.70
N LEU A 47 -11.87 7.66 5.49
CA LEU A 47 -10.69 7.03 6.12
C LEU A 47 -9.74 6.31 5.14
N GLY A 48 -9.72 6.72 3.88
CA GLY A 48 -8.89 6.11 2.84
C GLY A 48 -9.34 4.73 2.35
N LEU A 49 -10.57 4.29 2.69
CA LEU A 49 -11.07 2.99 2.24
C LEU A 49 -11.25 2.93 0.72
N GLU A 50 -11.85 3.96 0.14
CA GLU A 50 -12.01 4.08 -1.31
C GLU A 50 -10.84 4.88 -1.90
N THR A 51 -9.80 4.16 -2.35
CA THR A 51 -8.53 4.72 -2.84
C THR A 51 -8.67 5.57 -4.11
N TRP A 52 -9.78 5.42 -4.82
CA TRP A 52 -10.09 6.08 -6.09
C TRP A 52 -10.78 7.43 -5.94
N ILE A 53 -11.23 7.80 -4.73
CA ILE A 53 -12.06 9.00 -4.51
C ILE A 53 -11.33 10.27 -4.92
N ASP A 54 -10.12 10.49 -4.39
CA ASP A 54 -9.38 11.74 -4.63
C ASP A 54 -9.09 11.93 -6.12
N ALA A 55 -8.54 10.88 -6.77
CA ALA A 55 -8.29 10.91 -8.22
C ALA A 55 -9.57 11.13 -9.05
N THR A 56 -10.70 10.56 -8.61
CA THR A 56 -11.99 10.71 -9.28
C THR A 56 -12.50 12.14 -9.15
N LEU A 57 -12.55 12.70 -7.94
CA LEU A 57 -13.01 14.06 -7.70
C LEU A 57 -12.10 15.09 -8.40
N ASP A 58 -10.79 14.88 -8.38
CA ASP A 58 -9.83 15.71 -9.12
C ASP A 58 -10.07 15.66 -10.64
N SER A 59 -10.44 14.49 -11.18
CA SER A 59 -10.74 14.33 -12.61
C SER A 59 -12.03 15.05 -13.04
N LEU A 60 -12.98 15.21 -12.11
CA LEU A 60 -14.25 15.91 -12.33
C LEU A 60 -14.10 17.42 -12.21
N GLY A 61 -13.13 17.90 -11.42
CA GLY A 61 -12.86 19.33 -11.26
C GLY A 61 -14.09 20.11 -10.77
N ASP A 62 -14.46 21.17 -11.50
CA ASP A 62 -15.61 22.02 -11.16
C ASP A 62 -16.96 21.28 -11.28
N ASP A 63 -17.01 20.17 -12.02
CA ASP A 63 -18.20 19.33 -12.19
C ASP A 63 -18.34 18.27 -11.07
N ALA A 64 -17.45 18.27 -10.06
CA ALA A 64 -17.52 17.35 -8.94
C ALA A 64 -18.72 17.66 -8.02
N PRO A 65 -19.49 16.64 -7.58
CA PRO A 65 -20.60 16.83 -6.67
C PRO A 65 -20.12 17.21 -5.26
N LEU A 66 -21.02 17.77 -4.45
CA LEU A 66 -20.74 17.98 -3.02
C LEU A 66 -20.49 16.64 -2.34
N SER A 67 -19.26 16.42 -1.91
CA SER A 67 -18.78 15.11 -1.46
C SER A 67 -18.61 15.05 0.06
N PHE A 68 -19.07 13.96 0.68
CA PHE A 68 -19.08 13.80 2.13
C PHE A 68 -18.61 12.40 2.54
N ALA A 69 -17.55 12.35 3.36
CA ALA A 69 -17.16 11.14 4.06
C ALA A 69 -18.13 10.85 5.21
N THR A 70 -18.61 9.62 5.31
CA THR A 70 -19.51 9.19 6.40
C THR A 70 -18.75 8.82 7.68
N HIS A 71 -17.46 8.51 7.57
CA HIS A 71 -16.54 8.28 8.67
C HIS A 71 -15.35 9.23 8.55
N ALA A 72 -14.97 9.82 9.67
CA ALA A 72 -13.81 10.67 9.80
C ALA A 72 -13.12 10.35 11.12
N MET A 73 -11.81 10.58 11.17
CA MET A 73 -11.09 10.54 12.43
C MET A 73 -11.66 11.61 13.37
N PRO A 74 -11.72 11.37 14.69
CA PRO A 74 -11.99 12.43 15.65
C PRO A 74 -11.05 13.61 15.37
N GLY A 75 -11.54 14.84 15.53
CA GLY A 75 -10.68 16.01 15.39
C GLY A 75 -9.48 15.90 16.33
N GLU A 76 -8.29 16.16 15.80
CA GLU A 76 -6.94 15.97 16.41
C GLU A 76 -6.24 14.64 16.11
N GLU A 77 -6.90 13.63 15.56
CA GLU A 77 -6.23 12.41 15.13
C GLU A 77 -5.96 12.40 13.61
N SER A 78 -4.70 12.20 13.23
CA SER A 78 -4.31 11.94 11.85
C SER A 78 -4.46 10.46 11.53
N ALA A 79 -4.72 10.14 10.26
CA ALA A 79 -4.52 8.77 9.78
C ALA A 79 -3.08 8.35 10.11
N LEU A 80 -2.91 7.12 10.60
CA LEU A 80 -1.59 6.57 10.85
C LEU A 80 -0.84 6.53 9.51
N ASP A 81 0.31 7.21 9.45
CA ASP A 81 1.21 7.16 8.30
C ASP A 81 1.93 5.81 8.31
N TYR A 82 1.24 4.77 7.82
CA TYR A 82 1.79 3.42 7.74
C TYR A 82 3.06 3.40 6.91
N GLU A 83 3.14 4.19 5.85
CA GLU A 83 4.36 4.30 5.04
C GLU A 83 5.51 4.87 5.87
N GLY A 84 5.28 5.96 6.60
CA GLY A 84 6.27 6.56 7.50
C GLY A 84 6.69 5.63 8.64
N MET A 85 5.75 4.87 9.22
CA MET A 85 6.06 3.88 10.26
C MET A 85 6.89 2.73 9.71
N LEU A 86 6.50 2.15 8.55
CA LEU A 86 7.26 1.09 7.90
C LEU A 86 8.65 1.57 7.48
N LEU A 87 8.74 2.78 6.95
CA LEU A 87 10.02 3.38 6.58
C LEU A 87 10.91 3.57 7.80
N THR A 88 10.35 4.06 8.91
CA THR A 88 11.09 4.21 10.18
C THR A 88 11.58 2.87 10.68
N GLU A 89 10.72 1.85 10.72
CA GLU A 89 11.06 0.50 11.16
C GLU A 89 12.16 -0.14 10.29
N ILE A 90 12.06 0.01 8.96
CA ILE A 90 13.10 -0.46 8.04
C ILE A 90 14.41 0.31 8.25
N CYS A 91 14.35 1.64 8.43
CA CYS A 91 15.54 2.45 8.67
C CYS A 91 16.22 2.08 9.99
N GLU A 92 15.45 1.84 11.05
CA GLU A 92 15.97 1.36 12.34
C GLU A 92 16.61 -0.02 12.17
N LEU A 93 15.96 -0.97 11.50
CA LEU A 93 16.52 -2.30 11.23
C LEU A 93 17.83 -2.24 10.43
N LEU A 94 17.92 -1.36 9.42
CA LEU A 94 19.12 -1.20 8.60
C LEU A 94 20.26 -0.46 9.32
N ALA A 95 19.96 0.41 10.28
CA ALA A 95 20.95 1.20 11.01
C ALA A 95 21.44 0.50 12.28
N ASP A 96 20.53 -0.07 13.06
CA ASP A 96 20.77 -0.57 14.41
C ASP A 96 20.67 -2.10 14.53
N GLY A 97 20.11 -2.77 13.52
CA GLY A 97 19.97 -4.22 13.48
C GLY A 97 18.74 -4.74 14.23
N PRO A 98 18.63 -6.07 14.43
CA PRO A 98 19.71 -7.06 14.36
C PRO A 98 20.25 -7.25 12.94
N PHE A 99 21.55 -7.56 12.86
CA PHE A 99 22.23 -7.92 11.61
C PHE A 99 22.61 -9.39 11.61
N GLU A 100 22.46 -10.05 10.46
CA GLU A 100 22.92 -11.41 10.24
C GLU A 100 23.89 -11.45 9.05
N ALA A 101 25.16 -11.74 9.32
CA ALA A 101 26.15 -11.89 8.27
C ALA A 101 26.15 -13.32 7.76
N ASN A 102 26.00 -13.47 6.44
CA ASN A 102 26.06 -14.76 5.76
C ASN A 102 27.13 -14.72 4.68
N GLU A 103 28.04 -15.69 4.71
CA GLU A 103 29.07 -15.89 3.68
C GLU A 103 28.49 -16.78 2.58
N LEU A 104 28.54 -16.30 1.34
CA LEU A 104 28.17 -17.03 0.15
C LEU A 104 29.37 -17.84 -0.32
N GLU A 105 29.23 -19.16 -0.37
CA GLU A 105 30.25 -20.04 -0.94
C GLU A 105 30.22 -20.03 -2.47
N SER A 106 31.42 -20.06 -3.07
CA SER A 106 31.61 -19.96 -4.52
C SER A 106 31.55 -21.28 -5.27
N VAL A 107 31.43 -22.38 -4.54
CA VAL A 107 31.66 -23.72 -5.07
C VAL A 107 30.32 -24.29 -5.53
N ASP A 108 30.21 -24.57 -6.82
CA ASP A 108 29.00 -25.00 -7.56
C ASP A 108 28.26 -26.23 -6.95
N TYR A 109 28.87 -26.91 -5.96
CA TYR A 109 28.32 -28.06 -5.24
C TYR A 109 27.72 -27.74 -3.85
N HIS A 110 27.91 -26.52 -3.31
CA HIS A 110 27.46 -26.12 -1.95
C HIS A 110 26.56 -24.86 -1.97
N ALA A 111 26.15 -24.40 -3.16
CA ALA A 111 25.27 -23.24 -3.33
C ALA A 111 23.87 -23.38 -2.68
N GLY A 112 23.54 -24.54 -2.11
CA GLY A 112 22.28 -24.82 -1.41
C GLY A 112 22.36 -24.82 0.12
N ASP A 113 23.54 -24.62 0.72
CA ASP A 113 23.70 -24.75 2.18
C ASP A 113 23.33 -23.45 2.95
N LEU A 114 23.21 -22.32 2.25
CA LEU A 114 22.72 -21.08 2.86
C LEU A 114 21.19 -21.08 2.93
N GLU A 115 20.64 -21.15 4.14
CA GLU A 115 19.22 -20.94 4.42
C GLU A 115 18.99 -19.56 5.04
N LEU A 116 18.29 -18.68 4.31
CA LEU A 116 17.83 -17.39 4.84
C LEU A 116 16.40 -17.53 5.36
N HIS A 117 16.19 -17.27 6.64
CA HIS A 117 14.86 -17.28 7.26
C HIS A 117 14.14 -15.94 7.08
N ALA A 118 12.81 -15.95 7.08
CA ALA A 118 11.97 -14.77 6.86
C ALA A 118 11.80 -13.87 8.09
N GLU A 119 12.77 -13.89 9.00
CA GLU A 119 12.75 -13.10 10.23
C GLU A 119 13.05 -11.63 9.91
N PRO A 120 12.55 -10.67 10.72
CA PRO A 120 12.80 -9.24 10.50
C PRO A 120 14.22 -8.87 10.97
N VAL A 121 15.23 -9.23 10.17
CA VAL A 121 16.66 -9.03 10.41
C VAL A 121 17.34 -8.48 9.15
N ALA A 122 18.33 -7.61 9.32
CA ALA A 122 19.11 -7.10 8.20
C ALA A 122 20.22 -8.09 7.83
N HIS A 123 20.10 -8.75 6.68
CA HIS A 123 21.14 -9.69 6.22
C HIS A 123 22.28 -8.96 5.49
N SER A 124 23.52 -9.25 5.88
CA SER A 124 24.74 -8.83 5.19
C SER A 124 25.32 -10.04 4.45
N LEU A 125 25.37 -9.99 3.12
CA LEU A 125 25.93 -11.07 2.31
C LEU A 125 27.36 -10.72 1.85
N SER A 126 28.33 -11.55 2.18
CA SER A 126 29.71 -11.49 1.67
C SER A 126 30.03 -12.71 0.82
N TYR A 127 31.10 -12.66 0.03
CA TYR A 127 31.64 -13.82 -0.66
C TYR A 127 33.00 -14.13 -0.05
N ALA A 128 33.32 -15.42 0.14
CA ALA A 128 34.64 -15.79 0.63
C ALA A 128 35.74 -15.29 -0.33
N GLU A 129 36.73 -14.58 0.19
CA GLU A 129 37.91 -14.20 -0.60
C GLU A 129 38.65 -15.49 -1.02
N HIS A 130 38.82 -15.69 -2.32
CA HIS A 130 39.65 -16.77 -2.85
C HIS A 130 41.11 -16.36 -2.67
N ASP A 131 41.82 -17.00 -1.75
CA ASP A 131 43.29 -16.97 -1.71
C ASP A 131 43.81 -17.64 -3.00
N ASP A 132 44.06 -16.83 -4.03
CA ASP A 132 44.78 -17.23 -5.23
C ASP A 132 46.25 -17.44 -4.84
N HIS A 133 46.52 -18.58 -4.20
CA HIS A 133 47.88 -19.08 -4.06
C HIS A 133 48.37 -19.49 -5.45
N GLY A 134 48.93 -18.51 -6.16
CA GLY A 134 49.75 -18.75 -7.34
C GLY A 134 50.88 -19.69 -6.96
N ASP A 135 50.79 -20.92 -7.45
CA ASP A 135 51.90 -21.87 -7.47
C ASP A 135 53.06 -21.21 -8.23
N GLU A 136 54.01 -20.61 -7.50
CA GLU A 136 55.30 -20.24 -8.06
C GLU A 136 56.03 -21.55 -8.42
N ASP A 137 56.05 -21.85 -9.72
CA ASP A 137 56.96 -22.80 -10.35
C ASP A 137 58.40 -22.51 -9.91
N GLY A 138 58.91 -23.31 -8.98
CA GLY A 138 60.22 -23.13 -8.35
C GLY A 138 61.07 -24.41 -8.32
N HIS A 139 61.74 -24.67 -9.45
CA HIS A 139 62.98 -25.47 -9.66
C HIS A 139 62.95 -27.01 -9.58
#